data_AF-A0A9Q1K5T6-F1
#
_entry.id   AF-A0A9Q1K5T6-F1
#
_cell.length_a   1.000
_cell.length_b   1.000
_cell.length_c   1.000
_cell.angle_alpha   90.00
_cell.angle_beta   90.00
_cell.angle_gamma   90.00
#
_symmetry.space_group_name_H-M   'P 1'
#
loop_
_entity.id
_entity.type
_entity.pdbx_description
1 polymer ?
#
loop_
_entity_poly.entity_id
_entity_poly.type
_entity_poly.pdbx_seq_one_letter_code
_entity_poly.pdbx_strand_id
1 'polypeptide(L)'
;MQKVGNSLHEVSELPNIDQLSVDYTALLIDIDKEITFIRNYISDKYRHRFLELDSLVHHPIDYAHMVRKIGGNIELTLDGLEGLLPSALIMVASITASTSPDKPLAENVLQQVFKACARALDLDLSRMKLFDFTESRMGCVAPNLSAVVGISVAAKLVGTAGDLLAIASFPVA
;
A
#
# COMPACT_ATOMS: atom_id res chain seq x y z
N MET A 1 1.10 58.59 -20.39
CA MET A 1 0.79 57.29 -21.00
C MET A 1 1.78 56.29 -20.41
N GLN A 2 1.43 55.74 -19.23
CA GLN A 2 1.02 54.33 -19.04
C GLN A 2 2.27 53.43 -19.03
N LYS A 3 2.89 53.00 -17.91
CA LYS A 3 2.48 52.69 -16.52
C LYS A 3 1.33 51.69 -16.37
N VAL A 4 1.40 50.56 -17.09
CA VAL A 4 0.77 49.28 -16.66
C VAL A 4 1.62 48.16 -17.26
N GLY A 5 2.09 47.23 -16.45
CA GLY A 5 2.87 46.08 -16.91
C GLY A 5 3.82 45.49 -15.86
N ASN A 6 3.96 46.12 -14.69
CA ASN A 6 4.74 45.62 -13.57
C ASN A 6 3.84 44.91 -12.54
N SER A 7 3.17 43.81 -12.94
CA SER A 7 2.30 43.05 -12.04
C SER A 7 2.09 41.58 -12.44
N LEU A 8 3.05 40.91 -13.08
CA LEU A 8 2.96 39.46 -13.36
C LEU A 8 4.13 38.64 -12.81
N HIS A 9 5.03 39.24 -12.03
CA HIS A 9 6.17 38.54 -11.44
C HIS A 9 5.93 38.21 -9.95
N GLU A 10 4.70 37.84 -9.59
CA GLU A 10 4.34 37.53 -8.20
C GLU A 10 3.19 36.50 -8.14
N VAL A 11 3.37 35.35 -8.82
CA VAL A 11 2.51 34.17 -8.63
C VAL A 11 3.31 32.87 -8.40
N SER A 12 4.63 32.96 -8.15
CA SER A 12 5.49 31.78 -7.97
C SER A 12 5.65 31.36 -6.50
N GLU A 13 4.57 31.19 -5.74
CA GLU A 13 4.63 30.54 -4.42
C GLU A 13 3.43 29.61 -4.16
N LEU A 14 2.86 29.03 -5.21
CA LEU A 14 2.10 27.78 -5.08
C LEU A 14 2.93 26.70 -5.77
N PRO A 15 3.27 25.58 -5.09
CA PRO A 15 3.91 24.47 -5.77
C PRO A 15 3.06 24.10 -6.99
N ASN A 16 3.70 23.94 -8.13
CA ASN A 16 3.01 23.66 -9.38
C ASN A 16 2.13 22.42 -9.14
N ILE A 17 0.84 22.48 -9.47
CA ILE A 17 -0.13 21.42 -9.17
C ILE A 17 0.35 20.06 -9.72
N ASP A 18 1.11 20.11 -10.81
CA ASP A 18 1.77 18.97 -11.45
C ASP A 18 2.86 18.36 -10.55
N GLN A 19 3.72 19.18 -9.93
CA GLN A 19 4.77 18.74 -9.01
C GLN A 19 4.20 18.11 -7.75
N LEU A 20 3.16 18.70 -7.16
CA LEU A 20 2.46 18.09 -6.02
C LEU A 20 1.91 16.71 -6.38
N SER A 21 1.33 16.55 -7.55
CA SER A 21 0.73 15.28 -7.98
C SER A 21 1.80 14.21 -8.21
N VAL A 22 2.97 14.60 -8.73
CA VAL A 22 4.15 13.73 -8.83
C VAL A 22 4.62 13.31 -7.44
N ASP A 23 4.84 14.25 -6.53
CA ASP A 23 5.35 14.00 -5.18
C ASP A 23 4.43 13.05 -4.39
N TYR A 24 3.12 13.26 -4.48
CA TYR A 24 2.12 12.39 -3.87
C TYR A 24 2.14 10.98 -4.48
N THR A 25 2.39 10.86 -5.78
CA THR A 25 2.52 9.54 -6.41
C THR A 25 3.81 8.84 -5.98
N ALA A 26 4.92 9.58 -5.85
CA ALA A 26 6.16 9.03 -5.31
C ALA A 26 5.97 8.53 -3.87
N LEU A 27 5.24 9.30 -3.05
CA LEU A 27 4.88 8.89 -1.69
C LEU A 27 4.02 7.63 -1.66
N LEU A 28 3.07 7.45 -2.59
CA LEU A 28 2.29 6.21 -2.71
C LEU A 28 3.18 4.99 -2.94
N ILE A 29 4.18 5.12 -3.83
CA ILE A 29 5.14 4.06 -4.12
C ILE A 29 5.96 3.71 -2.88
N ASP A 30 6.36 4.72 -2.10
CA ASP A 30 7.13 4.50 -0.87
C ASP A 30 6.28 3.85 0.24
N ILE A 31 4.99 4.20 0.35
CA ILE A 31 4.06 3.51 1.24
C ILE A 31 3.91 2.04 0.85
N ASP A 32 3.79 1.73 -0.45
CA ASP A 32 3.70 0.34 -0.95
C ASP A 32 4.96 -0.48 -0.60
N LYS A 33 6.14 0.14 -0.71
CA LYS A 33 7.40 -0.49 -0.27
C LYS A 33 7.43 -0.73 1.23
N GLU A 34 7.01 0.24 2.03
CA GLU A 34 6.98 0.12 3.50
C GLU A 34 5.98 -0.97 3.93
N ILE A 35 4.81 -1.06 3.32
CA ILE A 35 3.83 -2.15 3.57
C ILE A 35 4.46 -3.52 3.27
N THR A 36 5.19 -3.64 2.15
CA THR A 36 5.89 -4.87 1.78
C THR A 36 7.00 -5.22 2.76
N PHE A 37 7.75 -4.21 3.23
CA PHE A 37 8.77 -4.38 4.26
C PHE A 37 8.17 -4.87 5.58
N ILE A 38 7.07 -4.28 6.01
CA ILE A 38 6.34 -4.69 7.23
C ILE A 38 5.83 -6.12 7.10
N ARG A 39 5.29 -6.52 5.93
CA ARG A 39 4.91 -7.92 5.67
C ARG A 39 6.08 -8.88 5.91
N ASN A 40 7.24 -8.58 5.35
CA ASN A 40 8.44 -9.41 5.52
C ASN A 40 8.87 -9.48 7.00
N TYR A 41 8.81 -8.35 7.71
CA TYR A 41 9.09 -8.30 9.14
C TYR A 41 8.15 -9.18 9.96
N ILE A 42 6.84 -9.11 9.68
CA ILE A 42 5.83 -9.95 10.35
C ILE A 42 6.10 -11.43 10.02
N SER A 43 6.33 -11.74 8.74
CA SER A 43 6.58 -13.11 8.26
C SER A 43 7.79 -13.75 8.93
N ASP A 44 8.91 -13.03 9.05
CA ASP A 44 10.12 -13.52 9.73
C ASP A 44 9.85 -13.89 11.20
N LYS A 45 9.12 -13.03 11.94
CA LYS A 45 8.78 -13.29 13.34
C LYS A 45 7.74 -14.39 13.53
N TYR A 46 6.77 -14.47 12.62
CA TYR A 46 5.66 -15.41 12.73
C TYR A 46 5.99 -16.81 12.19
N ARG A 47 7.03 -16.93 11.35
CA ARG A 47 7.52 -18.20 10.77
C ARG A 47 7.83 -19.27 11.80
N HIS A 48 8.25 -18.88 13.01
CA HIS A 48 8.54 -19.83 14.10
C HIS A 48 7.29 -20.55 14.62
N ARG A 49 6.12 -19.95 14.44
CA ARG A 49 4.83 -20.50 14.85
C ARG A 49 4.11 -21.14 13.68
N PHE A 50 4.03 -20.45 12.54
CA PHE A 50 3.22 -20.88 11.40
C PHE A 50 3.94 -20.55 10.08
N LEU A 51 4.77 -21.49 9.63
CA LEU A 51 5.63 -21.29 8.44
C LEU A 51 4.82 -21.35 7.14
N GLU A 52 3.72 -22.10 7.12
CA GLU A 52 2.89 -22.34 5.95
C GLU A 52 2.08 -21.10 5.54
N LEU A 53 1.88 -20.15 6.47
CA LEU A 53 1.12 -18.92 6.21
C LEU A 53 1.72 -18.07 5.09
N ASP A 54 3.05 -18.02 4.98
CA ASP A 54 3.75 -17.22 3.96
C ASP A 54 3.51 -17.79 2.53
N SER A 55 3.32 -19.11 2.43
CA SER A 55 2.96 -19.75 1.17
C SER A 55 1.47 -19.64 0.82
N LEU A 56 0.62 -19.44 1.84
CA LEU A 56 -0.83 -19.40 1.69
C LEU A 56 -1.34 -18.01 1.32
N VAL A 57 -0.75 -16.96 1.88
CA VAL A 57 -1.21 -15.57 1.70
C VAL A 57 -0.08 -14.69 1.21
N HIS A 58 -0.17 -14.29 -0.07
CA HIS A 58 0.84 -13.43 -0.70
C HIS A 58 0.56 -11.94 -0.51
N HIS A 59 -0.71 -11.54 -0.39
CA HIS A 59 -1.08 -10.13 -0.28
C HIS A 59 -0.68 -9.56 1.10
N PRO A 60 0.08 -8.45 1.17
CA PRO A 60 0.60 -7.91 2.43
C PRO A 60 -0.46 -7.58 3.48
N ILE A 61 -1.58 -6.98 3.05
CA ILE A 61 -2.66 -6.52 3.94
C ILE A 61 -3.45 -7.71 4.47
N ASP A 62 -3.76 -8.67 3.61
CA ASP A 62 -4.48 -9.89 3.97
C ASP A 62 -3.65 -10.72 4.95
N TYR A 63 -2.32 -10.75 4.75
CA TYR A 63 -1.37 -11.39 5.66
C TYR A 63 -1.43 -10.74 7.05
N ALA A 64 -1.42 -9.41 7.13
CA ALA A 64 -1.55 -8.69 8.39
C ALA A 64 -2.91 -8.95 9.09
N HIS A 65 -4.00 -9.03 8.33
CA HIS A 65 -5.32 -9.39 8.86
C HIS A 65 -5.36 -10.82 9.41
N MET A 66 -4.80 -11.78 8.67
CA MET A 66 -4.69 -13.19 9.10
C MET A 66 -3.88 -13.31 10.38
N VAL A 67 -2.67 -12.73 10.43
CA VAL A 67 -1.81 -12.78 11.61
C VAL A 67 -2.48 -12.14 12.82
N ARG A 68 -3.17 -11.01 12.65
CA ARG A 68 -3.90 -10.33 13.73
C ARG A 68 -5.08 -11.16 14.26
N LYS A 69 -5.71 -11.98 13.41
CA LYS A 69 -6.86 -12.82 13.77
C LYS A 69 -6.46 -14.17 14.37
N ILE A 70 -5.45 -14.83 13.79
CA ILE A 70 -4.88 -16.07 14.33
C ILE A 70 -4.18 -15.78 15.68
N GLY A 71 -3.39 -14.71 15.73
CA GLY A 71 -2.84 -14.17 16.96
C GLY A 71 -2.11 -15.17 17.87
N GLY A 72 -2.45 -15.12 19.16
CA GLY A 72 -1.89 -15.94 20.23
C GLY A 72 -2.50 -17.34 20.35
N ASN A 73 -3.72 -17.54 19.86
CA ASN A 73 -4.52 -18.74 20.09
C ASN A 73 -5.20 -19.18 18.81
N ILE A 74 -4.85 -20.38 18.34
CA ILE A 74 -5.36 -21.00 17.10
C ILE A 74 -6.87 -21.29 17.17
N GLU A 75 -7.44 -21.35 18.38
CA GLU A 75 -8.86 -21.66 18.62
C GLU A 75 -9.82 -20.48 18.44
N LEU A 76 -9.33 -19.24 18.27
CA LEU A 76 -10.21 -18.11 18.00
C LEU A 76 -10.70 -18.21 16.56
N THR A 77 -11.88 -18.81 16.44
CA THR A 77 -12.81 -18.78 15.31
C THR A 77 -12.47 -17.65 14.34
N LEU A 78 -12.15 -18.01 13.10
CA LEU A 78 -11.89 -17.08 11.98
C LEU A 78 -13.17 -16.29 11.57
N ASP A 79 -14.10 -16.14 12.49
CA ASP A 79 -15.32 -15.36 12.40
C ASP A 79 -14.92 -13.88 12.20
N GLY A 80 -15.31 -13.35 11.05
CA GLY A 80 -14.96 -12.00 10.60
C GLY A 80 -13.77 -11.90 9.65
N LEU A 81 -13.20 -13.02 9.18
CA LEU A 81 -12.47 -13.04 7.90
C LEU A 81 -13.39 -13.31 6.71
N GLU A 82 -14.61 -13.75 6.97
CA GLU A 82 -15.68 -13.97 6.00
C GLU A 82 -16.01 -12.65 5.29
N GLY A 83 -15.46 -12.46 4.09
CA GLY A 83 -15.60 -11.25 3.29
C GLY A 83 -14.27 -10.53 2.99
N LEU A 84 -13.21 -10.77 3.77
CA LEU A 84 -11.86 -10.28 3.47
C LEU A 84 -11.06 -11.28 2.64
N LEU A 85 -11.20 -12.57 2.95
CA LEU A 85 -10.47 -13.64 2.27
C LEU A 85 -11.44 -14.74 1.77
N PRO A 86 -11.11 -15.42 0.66
CA PRO A 86 -11.81 -16.62 0.22
C PRO A 86 -11.92 -17.67 1.33
N SER A 87 -13.12 -18.24 1.51
CA SER A 87 -13.39 -19.28 2.51
C SER A 87 -12.44 -20.48 2.42
N ALA A 88 -11.98 -20.81 1.20
CA ALA A 88 -10.98 -21.86 0.98
C ALA A 88 -9.64 -21.58 1.71
N LEU A 89 -9.14 -20.33 1.67
CA LEU A 89 -7.90 -19.96 2.36
C LEU A 89 -8.06 -20.00 3.88
N ILE A 90 -9.22 -19.57 4.38
CA ILE A 90 -9.58 -19.60 5.80
C ILE A 90 -9.57 -21.05 6.31
N MET A 91 -10.22 -21.96 5.58
CA MET A 91 -10.28 -23.37 5.93
C MET A 91 -8.90 -24.03 5.91
N VAL A 92 -8.11 -23.81 4.85
CA VAL A 92 -6.75 -24.35 4.76
C VAL A 92 -5.90 -23.83 5.91
N ALA A 93 -5.94 -22.52 6.20
CA ALA A 93 -5.21 -21.94 7.32
C ALA A 93 -5.60 -22.57 8.66
N SER A 94 -6.89 -22.79 8.92
CA SER A 94 -7.38 -23.41 10.15
C SER A 94 -6.92 -24.87 10.30
N ILE A 95 -6.99 -25.65 9.22
CA ILE A 95 -6.55 -27.06 9.21
C ILE A 95 -5.03 -27.13 9.41
N THR A 96 -4.25 -26.31 8.71
CA THR A 96 -2.80 -26.28 8.84
C THR A 96 -2.38 -25.78 10.22
N ALA A 97 -3.08 -24.78 10.78
CA ALA A 97 -2.81 -24.32 12.14
C ALA A 97 -3.09 -25.43 13.18
N SER A 98 -4.18 -26.19 13.03
CA SER A 98 -4.53 -27.31 13.92
C SER A 98 -3.57 -28.50 13.83
N THR A 99 -2.88 -28.66 12.70
CA THR A 99 -1.90 -29.74 12.48
C THR A 99 -0.46 -29.29 12.71
N SER A 100 -0.21 -27.98 12.78
CA SER A 100 1.11 -27.42 13.08
C SER A 100 1.47 -27.63 14.55
N PRO A 101 2.73 -28.03 14.86
CA PRO A 101 3.17 -28.17 16.24
C PRO A 101 3.19 -26.81 16.91
N ASP A 102 2.30 -26.62 17.88
CA ASP A 102 2.10 -25.35 18.59
C ASP A 102 3.39 -24.97 19.32
N LYS A 103 4.14 -24.03 18.73
CA LYS A 103 5.33 -23.46 19.34
C LYS A 103 4.96 -22.09 19.90
N PRO A 104 4.83 -21.95 21.23
CA PRO A 104 4.40 -20.70 21.82
C PRO A 104 5.44 -19.61 21.52
N LEU A 105 4.98 -18.53 20.87
CA LEU A 105 5.78 -17.34 20.65
C LEU A 105 5.90 -16.59 21.98
N ALA A 106 7.05 -15.94 22.23
CA ALA A 106 7.19 -15.09 23.39
C ALA A 106 6.24 -13.88 23.28
N GLU A 107 5.57 -13.54 24.39
CA GLU A 107 4.56 -12.47 24.43
C GLU A 107 5.11 -11.13 23.92
N ASN A 108 6.39 -10.83 24.18
CA ASN A 108 7.03 -9.61 23.67
C ASN A 108 7.10 -9.58 22.14
N VAL A 109 7.35 -10.72 21.49
CA VAL A 109 7.42 -10.83 20.03
C VAL A 109 6.02 -10.72 19.44
N LEU A 110 5.04 -11.35 20.09
CA LEU A 110 3.64 -11.31 19.67
C LEU A 110 3.09 -9.87 19.70
N GLN A 111 3.41 -9.11 20.74
CA GLN A 111 3.05 -7.68 20.82
C GLN A 111 3.71 -6.85 19.71
N GLN A 112 4.99 -7.10 19.39
CA GLN A 112 5.67 -6.43 18.28
C GLN A 112 5.02 -6.74 16.94
N VAL A 113 4.67 -8.02 16.71
CA VAL A 113 3.95 -8.48 15.51
C VAL A 113 2.60 -7.78 15.37
N PHE A 114 1.80 -7.71 16.44
CA PHE A 114 0.52 -7.00 16.40
C PHE A 114 0.67 -5.50 16.16
N LYS A 115 1.69 -4.86 16.76
CA LYS A 115 1.98 -3.46 16.48
C LYS A 115 2.36 -3.23 15.02
N ALA A 116 3.16 -4.13 14.43
CA ALA A 116 3.50 -4.09 13.01
C ALA A 116 2.27 -4.30 12.12
N CYS A 117 1.39 -5.25 12.45
CA CYS A 117 0.12 -5.46 11.74
C CYS A 117 -0.75 -4.21 11.78
N ALA A 118 -0.93 -3.59 12.95
CA ALA A 118 -1.70 -2.36 13.09
C ALA A 118 -1.12 -1.22 12.24
N ARG A 119 0.21 -1.09 12.20
CA ARG A 119 0.89 -0.09 11.37
C ARG A 119 0.68 -0.34 9.87
N ALA A 120 0.73 -1.59 9.41
CA ALA A 120 0.47 -1.91 8.00
C ALA A 120 -0.96 -1.52 7.58
N LEU A 121 -1.95 -1.80 8.44
CA LEU A 121 -3.35 -1.43 8.18
C LEU A 121 -3.56 0.09 8.17
N ASP A 122 -2.92 0.82 9.08
CA ASP A 122 -2.99 2.28 9.11
C ASP A 122 -2.34 2.94 7.89
N LEU A 123 -1.22 2.36 7.42
CA LEU A 123 -0.58 2.76 6.16
C LEU A 123 -1.48 2.49 4.96
N ASP A 124 -2.19 1.36 4.91
CA ASP A 124 -3.13 1.06 3.83
C ASP A 124 -4.30 2.04 3.78
N LEU A 125 -4.88 2.39 4.94
CA LEU A 125 -5.92 3.42 5.01
C LEU A 125 -5.41 4.79 4.55
N SER A 126 -4.17 5.14 4.89
CA SER A 126 -3.53 6.39 4.46
C SER A 126 -3.25 6.38 2.96
N ARG A 127 -2.81 5.23 2.44
CA ARG A 127 -2.58 4.99 1.01
C ARG A 127 -3.85 5.16 0.20
N MET A 128 -4.98 4.59 0.64
CA MET A 128 -6.27 4.75 -0.04
C MET A 128 -6.66 6.22 -0.18
N LYS A 129 -6.59 7.00 0.90
CA LYS A 129 -6.89 8.43 0.87
C LYS A 129 -5.99 9.20 -0.09
N LEU A 130 -4.71 8.86 -0.12
CA LEU A 130 -3.74 9.49 -0.99
C LEU A 130 -3.94 9.11 -2.46
N PHE A 131 -4.34 7.86 -2.71
CA PHE A 131 -4.68 7.36 -4.03
C PHE A 131 -5.90 8.09 -4.60
N ASP A 132 -6.98 8.22 -3.82
CA ASP A 132 -8.20 8.94 -4.23
C ASP A 132 -7.90 10.41 -4.57
N PHE A 133 -7.05 11.06 -3.76
CA PHE A 133 -6.62 12.43 -4.01
C PHE A 133 -5.84 12.56 -5.33
N THR A 134 -4.91 11.63 -5.57
CA THR A 134 -4.07 11.62 -6.77
C THR A 134 -4.91 11.33 -8.02
N GLU A 135 -5.84 10.38 -7.93
CA GLU A 135 -6.74 10.01 -9.03
C GLU A 135 -7.63 11.19 -9.45
N SER A 136 -8.22 11.90 -8.48
CA SER A 136 -9.03 13.09 -8.75
C SER A 136 -8.27 14.22 -9.46
N ARG A 137 -6.94 14.28 -9.32
CA ARG A 137 -6.10 15.34 -9.90
C ARG A 137 -5.40 14.93 -11.19
N MET A 138 -5.12 13.64 -11.38
CA MET A 138 -4.42 13.12 -12.56
C MET A 138 -5.20 13.35 -13.86
N GLY A 139 -6.54 13.38 -13.80
CA GLY A 139 -7.38 13.79 -14.94
C GLY A 139 -7.17 15.24 -15.39
N CYS A 140 -6.70 16.13 -14.51
CA CYS A 140 -6.34 17.51 -14.85
C CYS A 140 -4.86 17.64 -15.25
N VAL A 141 -3.96 16.90 -14.59
CA VAL A 141 -2.50 16.97 -14.81
C VAL A 141 -2.09 16.31 -16.12
N ALA A 142 -2.67 15.14 -16.43
CA ALA A 142 -2.33 14.38 -17.63
C ALA A 142 -3.60 13.81 -18.31
N PRO A 143 -4.47 14.66 -18.88
CA PRO A 143 -5.75 14.24 -19.47
C PRO A 143 -5.56 13.29 -20.66
N ASN A 144 -4.59 13.56 -21.52
CA ASN A 144 -4.32 12.73 -22.70
C ASN A 144 -3.76 11.36 -22.31
N LEU A 145 -2.83 11.33 -21.34
CA LEU A 145 -2.28 10.07 -20.83
C LEU A 145 -3.38 9.25 -20.13
N SER A 146 -4.16 9.90 -19.27
CA SER A 146 -5.28 9.27 -18.56
C SER A 146 -6.35 8.75 -19.52
N ALA A 147 -6.61 9.42 -20.65
CA ALA A 147 -7.55 8.96 -21.65
C ALA A 147 -7.10 7.68 -22.39
N VAL A 148 -5.79 7.48 -22.53
CA VAL A 148 -5.23 6.33 -23.26
C VAL A 148 -5.04 5.12 -22.34
N VAL A 149 -4.44 5.31 -21.16
CA VAL A 149 -4.08 4.19 -20.26
C VAL A 149 -4.99 4.06 -19.03
N GLY A 150 -5.87 5.03 -18.80
CA GLY A 150 -6.68 5.14 -17.57
C GLY A 150 -5.93 5.89 -16.46
N ILE A 151 -6.71 6.53 -15.56
CA ILE A 151 -6.19 7.44 -14.53
C ILE A 151 -5.23 6.72 -13.56
N SER A 152 -5.61 5.52 -13.09
CA SER A 152 -4.79 4.72 -12.17
C SER A 152 -3.42 4.32 -12.76
N VAL A 153 -3.39 3.95 -14.04
CA VAL A 153 -2.14 3.56 -14.72
C VAL A 153 -1.30 4.79 -15.06
N ALA A 154 -1.94 5.87 -15.51
CA ALA A 154 -1.28 7.15 -15.77
C ALA A 154 -0.59 7.69 -14.52
N ALA A 155 -1.27 7.64 -13.37
CA ALA A 155 -0.70 8.05 -12.10
C ALA A 155 0.57 7.26 -11.79
N LYS A 156 0.51 5.93 -11.82
CA LYS A 156 1.70 5.09 -11.56
C LYS A 156 2.86 5.39 -12.50
N LEU A 157 2.60 5.59 -13.79
CA LEU A 157 3.62 5.95 -14.78
C LEU A 157 4.31 7.27 -14.44
N VAL A 158 3.53 8.30 -14.11
CA VAL A 158 4.02 9.61 -13.66
C VAL A 158 4.85 9.48 -12.38
N GLY A 159 4.39 8.68 -11.41
CA GLY A 159 5.13 8.43 -10.18
C GLY A 159 6.48 7.74 -10.40
N THR A 160 6.56 6.79 -11.32
CA THR A 160 7.83 6.12 -11.66
C THR A 160 8.76 6.97 -12.50
N ALA A 161 8.22 7.82 -13.38
CA ALA A 161 9.01 8.69 -14.24
C ALA A 161 9.51 9.94 -13.48
N GLY A 162 8.79 10.37 -12.44
CA GLY A 162 9.11 11.56 -11.64
C GLY A 162 8.80 12.89 -12.33
N ASP A 163 8.52 12.90 -13.63
CA ASP A 163 8.04 14.07 -14.38
C ASP A 163 7.35 13.62 -15.68
N LEU A 164 6.42 14.43 -16.20
CA LEU A 164 5.79 14.22 -17.49
C LEU A 164 6.79 14.33 -18.65
N LEU A 165 7.80 15.20 -18.53
CA LEU A 165 8.88 15.30 -19.51
C LEU A 165 9.75 14.04 -19.55
N ALA A 166 9.97 13.41 -18.39
CA ALA A 166 10.67 12.13 -18.32
C ALA A 166 9.87 11.04 -19.06
N ILE A 167 8.54 11.02 -18.94
CA ILE A 167 7.67 10.10 -19.72
C ILE A 167 7.90 10.26 -21.21
N ALA A 168 7.90 11.50 -21.72
CA ALA A 168 8.08 11.79 -23.14
C ALA A 168 9.46 11.39 -23.68
N SER A 169 10.46 11.27 -22.81
CA SER A 169 11.82 10.86 -23.17
C SER A 169 12.04 9.34 -23.16
N PHE A 170 11.10 8.54 -22.63
CA PHE A 170 11.25 7.08 -22.68
C PHE A 170 11.08 6.60 -24.13
N PRO A 171 12.01 5.76 -24.63
CA PRO A 171 11.84 5.14 -25.93
C PRO A 171 10.63 4.18 -25.87
N VAL A 172 9.75 4.30 -26.86
CA VAL A 172 8.67 3.32 -27.07
C VAL A 172 9.32 2.08 -27.68
N ALA A 173 9.26 0.96 -26.95
CA ALA A 173 9.80 -0.33 -27.37
C ALA A 173 8.74 -1.17 -28.09
#